data_AF-Q5QSE1-F1
#
_entry.id   AF-Q5QSE1-F1
#
_cell.length_a   1.000
_cell.length_b   1.000
_cell.length_c   1.000
_cell.angle_alpha   90.00
_cell.angle_beta   90.00
_cell.angle_gamma   90.00
#
_symmetry.space_group_name_H-M   'P 1'
#
loop_
_entity.id
_entity.type
_entity.pdbx_description
1 polymer ?
#
loop_
_entity_poly.entity_id
_entity_poly.type
_entity_poly.pdbx_seq_one_letter_code
_entity_poly.pdbx_strand_id
1 'polypeptide(L)'
;DIKLLVVSDGEGILGIGDWGVQGVDIAVGKLMVYTVAAGIDPSTVLAVVIDAGTNNEKLLKDPMYLGNKFNRVRGDKYYDFIDKFVNHAESLFPNLYLHWEDFGRSNASNILN
;
A
#
# COMPACT_ATOMS: atom_id res chain seq x y z
N ASP A 1 20.36 -0.91 2.97
CA ASP A 1 19.75 -0.37 1.75
C ASP A 1 18.45 -1.11 1.50
N ILE A 2 17.37 -0.42 1.16
CA ILE A 2 16.05 -1.04 0.99
C ILE A 2 16.00 -1.68 -0.39
N LYS A 3 15.60 -2.96 -0.43
CA LYS A 3 15.55 -3.78 -1.65
C LYS A 3 14.14 -4.25 -1.99
N LEU A 4 13.24 -4.27 -1.02
CA LEU A 4 11.85 -4.70 -1.21
C LEU A 4 10.91 -3.73 -0.50
N LEU A 5 9.98 -3.17 -1.25
CA LEU A 5 8.86 -2.41 -0.74
C LEU A 5 7.58 -3.21 -0.96
N VAL A 6 6.82 -3.46 0.10
CA VAL A 6 5.44 -3.96 -0.01
C VAL A 6 4.52 -2.79 0.28
N VAL A 7 3.74 -2.40 -0.73
CA VAL A 7 2.90 -1.22 -0.73
C VAL A 7 1.44 -1.66 -0.80
N SER A 8 0.56 -1.03 -0.03
CA SER A 8 -0.89 -1.24 -0.12
C SER A 8 -1.65 0.09 0.00
N ASP A 9 -2.81 0.22 -0.64
CA ASP A 9 -3.77 1.31 -0.37
C ASP A 9 -4.96 0.87 0.51
N GLY A 10 -4.96 -0.40 0.95
CA GLY A 10 -5.97 -0.99 1.82
C GLY A 10 -7.38 -1.05 1.23
N GLU A 11 -7.55 -0.90 -0.09
CA GLU A 11 -8.87 -0.90 -0.73
C GLU A 11 -9.44 -2.31 -0.93
N GLY A 12 -8.58 -3.26 -1.28
CA GLY A 12 -8.94 -4.58 -1.78
C GLY A 12 -8.54 -5.71 -0.86
N ILE A 13 -8.50 -5.50 0.46
CA ILE A 13 -7.91 -6.46 1.40
C ILE A 13 -8.64 -7.79 1.36
N LEU A 14 -7.95 -8.86 0.94
CA LEU A 14 -8.29 -10.28 1.13
C LEU A 14 -9.79 -10.66 1.01
N GLY A 15 -10.57 -9.95 0.18
CA GLY A 15 -12.02 -10.12 0.05
C GLY A 15 -12.88 -9.50 1.17
N ILE A 16 -12.29 -8.90 2.20
CA ILE A 16 -12.98 -8.13 3.26
C ILE A 16 -13.16 -6.65 2.92
N GLY A 17 -12.58 -6.20 1.81
CA GLY A 17 -12.84 -4.89 1.20
C GLY A 17 -11.95 -3.77 1.74
N ASP A 18 -12.51 -2.57 1.80
CA ASP A 18 -11.78 -1.35 2.14
C ASP A 18 -11.61 -1.17 3.64
N TRP A 19 -10.35 -1.18 4.10
CA TRP A 19 -9.97 -0.92 5.48
C TRP A 19 -9.01 0.27 5.64
N GLY A 20 -8.79 1.01 4.55
CA GLY A 20 -7.91 2.18 4.53
C GLY A 20 -6.53 1.89 5.14
N VAL A 21 -6.08 2.74 6.05
CA VAL A 21 -4.75 2.62 6.68
C VAL A 21 -4.59 1.37 7.54
N GLN A 22 -5.68 0.79 8.05
CA GLN A 22 -5.62 -0.45 8.83
C GLN A 22 -5.15 -1.65 7.99
N GLY A 23 -5.09 -1.52 6.66
CA GLY A 23 -4.51 -2.54 5.78
C GLY A 23 -2.99 -2.70 5.87
N VAL A 24 -2.28 -1.78 6.53
CA VAL A 24 -0.81 -1.83 6.65
C VAL A 24 -0.32 -3.12 7.31
N ASP A 25 -1.09 -3.70 8.23
CA ASP A 25 -0.74 -4.94 8.92
C ASP A 25 -0.60 -6.13 7.96
N ILE A 26 -1.30 -6.10 6.82
CA ILE A 26 -1.14 -7.12 5.78
C ILE A 26 0.20 -6.99 5.07
N ALA A 27 0.62 -5.76 4.74
CA ALA A 27 1.93 -5.51 4.14
C ALA A 27 3.06 -5.95 5.09
N VAL A 28 2.93 -5.67 6.39
CA VAL A 28 3.87 -6.16 7.43
C VAL A 28 3.86 -7.70 7.47
N GLY A 29 2.68 -8.31 7.45
CA GLY A 29 2.52 -9.76 7.38
C GLY A 29 3.25 -10.41 6.20
N LYS A 30 3.14 -9.83 5.01
CA LYS A 30 3.83 -10.30 3.81
C LYS A 30 5.35 -10.22 3.94
N LEU A 31 5.87 -9.14 4.50
CA LEU A 31 7.31 -9.00 4.74
C LEU A 31 7.85 -10.06 5.69
N MET A 32 7.10 -10.41 6.74
CA MET A 32 7.47 -11.51 7.63
C MET A 32 7.58 -12.84 6.86
N VAL A 33 6.67 -13.11 5.92
CA VAL A 33 6.74 -14.31 5.06
C VAL A 33 7.97 -14.27 4.17
N TYR A 34 8.31 -13.14 3.55
CA TYR A 34 9.54 -13.00 2.76
C TYR A 34 10.80 -13.28 3.57
N THR A 35 10.87 -12.78 4.80
CA THR A 35 12.01 -13.05 5.68
C THR A 35 12.08 -14.52 6.08
N VAL A 36 10.98 -15.11 6.54
CA VAL A 36 10.98 -16.50 7.04
C VAL A 36 11.13 -17.53 5.92
N ALA A 37 10.43 -17.35 4.80
CA ALA A 37 10.36 -18.35 3.74
C ALA A 37 11.45 -18.18 2.67
N ALA A 38 11.86 -16.94 2.37
CA ALA A 38 12.84 -16.65 1.32
C ALA A 38 14.18 -16.14 1.87
N GLY A 39 14.34 -16.02 3.19
CA GLY A 39 15.59 -15.59 3.81
C GLY A 39 15.94 -14.12 3.54
N ILE A 40 14.95 -13.30 3.18
CA ILE A 40 15.17 -11.86 2.94
C ILE A 40 15.50 -11.16 4.27
N ASP A 41 16.61 -10.43 4.30
CA ASP A 41 17.04 -9.65 5.46
C ASP A 41 15.97 -8.60 5.83
N PRO A 42 15.37 -8.66 7.03
CA PRO A 42 14.31 -7.75 7.45
C PRO A 42 14.78 -6.29 7.53
N SER A 43 16.09 -6.02 7.61
CA SER A 43 16.63 -4.65 7.56
C SER A 43 16.61 -4.04 6.14
N THR A 44 16.30 -4.85 5.13
CA THR A 44 16.28 -4.44 3.71
C THR A 44 14.86 -4.34 3.13
N VAL A 45 13.84 -4.50 3.97
CA VAL A 45 12.44 -4.46 3.53
C VAL A 45 11.69 -3.31 4.19
N LEU A 46 10.69 -2.77 3.49
CA LEU A 46 9.87 -1.68 3.99
C LEU A 46 8.40 -1.89 3.64
N ALA A 47 7.52 -1.79 4.64
CA ALA A 47 6.07 -1.77 4.43
C ALA A 47 5.62 -0.32 4.27
N VAL A 48 4.78 -0.06 3.27
CA VAL A 48 4.21 1.26 3.01
C VAL A 48 2.71 1.14 2.83
N VAL A 49 2.00 2.11 3.40
CA VAL A 49 0.56 2.30 3.15
C VAL A 49 0.33 3.65 2.48
N ILE A 50 -0.40 3.64 1.36
CA ILE A 50 -0.83 4.84 0.65
C ILE A 50 -2.22 5.19 1.15
N ASP A 51 -2.30 6.21 2.00
CA ASP A 51 -3.58 6.70 2.49
C ASP A 51 -4.26 7.66 1.50
N ALA A 52 -4.95 7.08 0.53
CA ALA A 52 -5.76 7.81 -0.43
C ALA A 52 -7.20 8.08 0.07
N GLY A 53 -7.45 7.93 1.38
CA GLY A 53 -8.79 7.93 1.99
C GLY A 53 -9.42 6.53 2.03
N THR A 54 -10.67 6.45 2.52
CA THR A 54 -11.43 5.20 2.60
C THR A 54 -12.90 5.47 2.29
N ASN A 55 -13.55 4.54 1.58
CA ASN A 55 -14.99 4.55 1.35
C ASN A 55 -15.75 3.77 2.44
N ASN A 56 -15.04 3.25 3.46
CA ASN A 56 -15.65 2.53 4.56
C ASN A 56 -16.27 3.51 5.57
N GLU A 57 -17.59 3.67 5.49
CA GLU A 57 -18.39 4.55 6.36
C GLU A 57 -18.19 4.30 7.86
N LYS A 58 -17.86 3.06 8.26
CA LYS A 58 -17.59 2.75 9.67
C LYS A 58 -16.29 3.41 10.12
N LEU A 59 -15.25 3.36 9.30
CA LEU A 59 -13.95 3.98 9.58
C LEU A 59 -14.03 5.51 9.53
N LEU A 60 -14.79 6.06 8.59
CA LEU A 60 -14.99 7.51 8.50
C LEU A 60 -15.68 8.09 9.75
N LYS A 61 -16.57 7.32 10.37
CA LYS A 61 -17.31 7.71 11.59
C LYS A 61 -16.59 7.35 12.88
N ASP A 62 -15.57 6.51 12.81
CA ASP A 62 -14.81 6.10 13.98
C ASP A 62 -13.91 7.25 14.45
N PRO A 63 -14.10 7.80 15.67
CA PRO A 63 -13.23 8.83 16.21
C PRO A 63 -11.78 8.37 16.36
N MET A 64 -11.54 7.06 16.55
CA MET A 64 -10.23 6.46 16.75
C MET A 64 -9.51 6.06 15.45
N TYR A 65 -10.17 6.17 14.30
CA TYR A 65 -9.52 5.89 13.02
C TYR A 65 -8.39 6.90 12.76
N LEU A 66 -7.18 6.37 12.56
CA LEU A 66 -5.94 7.14 12.42
C LEU A 66 -5.69 7.64 10.98
N GLY A 67 -6.35 7.05 10.00
CA GLY A 67 -6.21 7.45 8.61
C GLY A 67 -7.05 8.67 8.26
N ASN A 68 -6.92 9.10 7.02
CA ASN A 68 -7.65 10.22 6.46
C ASN A 68 -9.16 9.97 6.42
N LYS A 69 -9.93 10.91 7.00
CA LYS A 69 -11.41 10.83 7.07
C LYS A 69 -12.07 11.50 5.86
N PHE A 70 -11.73 11.02 4.67
CA PHE A 70 -12.39 11.38 3.42
C PHE A 70 -12.53 10.17 2.49
N ASN A 71 -13.51 10.24 1.59
CA ASN A 71 -13.73 9.22 0.56
C ASN A 71 -12.55 9.14 -0.40
N ARG A 72 -12.29 7.94 -0.93
CA ARG A 72 -11.09 7.65 -1.73
C ARG A 72 -10.90 8.65 -2.88
N VAL A 73 -9.68 9.15 -3.02
CA VAL A 73 -9.26 9.91 -4.20
C VAL A 73 -9.15 8.95 -5.39
N ARG A 74 -9.70 9.34 -6.54
CA ARG A 74 -9.79 8.51 -7.75
C ARG A 74 -9.29 9.23 -8.99
N GLY A 75 -9.08 8.46 -10.06
CA GLY A 75 -8.72 8.98 -11.37
C GLY A 75 -7.33 9.60 -11.39
N ASP A 76 -7.14 10.56 -12.28
CA ASP A 76 -5.83 11.16 -12.59
C ASP A 76 -5.11 11.67 -11.34
N LYS A 77 -5.83 12.28 -10.40
CA LYS A 77 -5.22 12.76 -9.15
C LYS A 77 -4.58 11.65 -8.31
N TYR A 78 -5.18 10.46 -8.32
CA TYR A 78 -4.62 9.29 -7.65
C TYR A 78 -3.42 8.74 -8.42
N TYR A 79 -3.53 8.60 -9.74
CA TYR A 79 -2.44 8.08 -10.57
C TYR A 79 -1.23 9.02 -10.59
N ASP A 80 -1.43 10.34 -10.67
CA ASP A 80 -0.37 11.34 -10.54
C ASP A 80 0.41 11.21 -9.21
N PHE A 81 -0.28 10.80 -8.14
CA PHE A 81 0.36 10.55 -6.86
C PHE A 81 1.17 9.26 -6.89
N ILE A 82 0.61 8.17 -7.44
CA ILE A 82 1.30 6.89 -7.62
C ILE A 82 2.57 7.07 -8.46
N ASP A 83 2.49 7.78 -9.59
CA ASP A 83 3.64 8.05 -10.45
C ASP A 83 4.74 8.79 -9.70
N LYS A 84 4.37 9.82 -8.92
CA LYS A 84 5.35 10.53 -8.08
C LYS A 84 5.96 9.60 -7.04
N PHE A 85 5.16 8.76 -6.40
CA PHE A 85 5.65 7.79 -5.42
C PHE A 85 6.66 6.82 -6.03
N VAL A 86 6.33 6.18 -7.16
CA VAL A 86 7.22 5.23 -7.85
C VAL A 86 8.52 5.90 -8.25
N ASN A 87 8.45 7.06 -8.92
CA ASN A 87 9.64 7.80 -9.34
C ASN A 87 10.56 8.17 -8.16
N HIS A 88 9.99 8.57 -7.02
CA HIS A 88 10.79 8.88 -5.83
C HIS A 88 11.37 7.61 -5.18
N ALA A 89 10.60 6.53 -5.12
CA ALA A 89 11.05 5.28 -4.51
C ALA A 89 12.22 4.66 -5.28
N GLU A 90 12.13 4.61 -6.61
CA GLU A 90 13.19 4.09 -7.47
C GLU A 90 14.44 4.98 -7.48
N SER A 91 14.26 6.31 -7.39
CA SER A 91 15.38 7.24 -7.26
C SER A 91 16.10 7.12 -5.91
N LEU A 92 15.37 6.83 -4.83
CA LEU A 92 15.93 6.74 -3.48
C LEU A 92 16.60 5.38 -3.24
N PHE A 93 16.06 4.31 -3.82
CA PHE A 93 16.52 2.94 -3.63
C PHE A 93 16.86 2.29 -4.97
N PRO A 94 18.10 2.45 -5.47
CA PRO A 94 18.54 1.80 -6.69
C PRO A 94 18.44 0.27 -6.54
N ASN A 95 17.80 -0.40 -7.50
CA ASN A 95 17.48 -1.85 -7.50
C ASN A 95 16.33 -2.28 -6.58
N LEU A 96 15.42 -1.35 -6.25
CA LEU A 96 14.20 -1.66 -5.52
C LEU A 96 13.29 -2.64 -6.27
N TYR A 97 12.78 -3.63 -5.55
CA TYR A 97 11.60 -4.41 -5.96
C TYR A 97 10.35 -3.82 -5.31
N LEU A 98 9.42 -3.34 -6.13
CA LEU A 98 8.11 -2.83 -5.71
C LEU A 98 7.06 -3.94 -5.80
N HIS A 99 6.45 -4.28 -4.67
CA HIS A 99 5.35 -5.23 -4.58
C HIS A 99 4.07 -4.49 -4.18
N TRP A 100 3.09 -4.49 -5.08
CA TRP A 100 1.75 -3.96 -4.83
C TRP A 100 0.84 -5.04 -4.23
N GLU A 101 0.23 -4.76 -3.08
CA GLU A 101 -0.60 -5.71 -2.33
C GLU A 101 -1.97 -5.08 -2.00
N ASP A 102 -3.05 -5.85 -2.14
CA ASP A 102 -4.40 -5.48 -1.70
C ASP A 102 -4.98 -4.16 -2.26
N PHE A 103 -4.66 -3.85 -3.52
CA PHE A 103 -5.27 -2.71 -4.24
C PHE A 103 -6.66 -3.04 -4.76
N GLY A 104 -7.50 -2.00 -4.90
CA GLY A 104 -8.77 -2.09 -5.61
C GLY A 104 -8.57 -2.59 -7.04
N ARG A 105 -9.44 -3.47 -7.53
CA ARG A 105 -9.26 -4.14 -8.84
C ARG A 105 -8.99 -3.18 -10.00
N SER A 106 -9.69 -2.04 -10.03
CA SER A 106 -9.50 -1.02 -11.08
C SER A 106 -8.11 -0.38 -11.02
N ASN A 107 -7.58 -0.16 -9.81
CA ASN A 107 -6.27 0.45 -9.60
C ASN A 107 -5.16 -0.57 -9.87
N ALA A 108 -5.30 -1.81 -9.39
CA ALA A 108 -4.30 -2.85 -9.53
C ALA A 108 -3.89 -3.09 -11.00
N SER A 109 -4.86 -3.16 -11.91
CA SER A 109 -4.57 -3.33 -13.34
C SER A 109 -3.88 -2.12 -13.96
N ASN A 110 -4.24 -0.91 -13.55
CA ASN A 110 -3.64 0.31 -14.11
C ASN A 110 -2.24 0.58 -13.59
N ILE A 111 -1.95 0.23 -12.33
CA ILE A 111 -0.64 0.42 -11.71
C ILE A 111 0.40 -0.56 -12.26
N LEU A 112 -0.04 -1.75 -12.69
CA LEU A 112 0.87 -2.80 -13.17
C LEU A 112 1.32 -2.60 -14.63
N ASN A 113 0.53 -1.88 -15.44
CA ASN A 113 0.76 -1.70 -16.88
C ASN A 113 1.53 -0.42 -17.18
#